data_AF-A0A920HK22-F1
#
_entry.id   AF-A0A920HK22-F1
#
_cell.length_a   1.000
_cell.length_b   1.000
_cell.length_c   1.000
_cell.angle_alpha   90.00
_cell.angle_beta   90.00
_cell.angle_gamma   90.00
#
_symmetry.space_group_name_H-M   'P 1'
#
loop_
_entity.id
_entity.type
_entity.pdbx_description
1 polymer ?
#
loop_
_entity_poly.entity_id
_entity_poly.type
_entity_poly.pdbx_seq_one_letter_code
_entity_poly.pdbx_strand_id
1 'polypeptide(L)'
;MKKIFLIDNYDSFTYNLSHYLEELGCKVVTKRNDMFDINEIKEYDGILISPGPGIPDEAGMTKEVIKKYFKEKNILGVCLGQQAIAEVFGGKIENMEEVYHGVATKINCKKMMKFFIIFQNPLK
;
A
#
# COMPACT_ATOMS: atom_id res chain seq x y z
N MET A 1 -10.72 18.13 -3.74
CA MET A 1 -10.42 17.17 -2.67
C MET A 1 -10.12 15.83 -3.33
N LYS A 2 -8.96 15.22 -3.09
CA LYS A 2 -8.58 13.94 -3.71
C LYS A 2 -9.36 12.79 -3.07
N LYS A 3 -9.86 11.85 -3.85
CA LYS A 3 -10.63 10.69 -3.39
C LYS A 3 -9.74 9.44 -3.46
N ILE A 4 -9.44 8.83 -2.32
CA ILE A 4 -8.52 7.69 -2.22
C ILE A 4 -9.30 6.43 -1.89
N PHE A 5 -9.05 5.35 -2.63
CA PHE A 5 -9.55 4.03 -2.32
C PHE A 5 -8.51 3.29 -1.48
N LEU A 6 -8.84 2.95 -0.23
CA LEU A 6 -7.99 2.22 0.68
C LEU A 6 -8.45 0.76 0.75
N ILE A 7 -7.62 -0.16 0.26
CA ILE A 7 -7.83 -1.60 0.41
C ILE A 7 -7.31 -2.02 1.78
N ASP A 8 -8.22 -2.54 2.60
CA ASP A 8 -7.95 -3.13 3.90
C ASP A 8 -7.70 -4.64 3.74
N ASN A 9 -6.46 -5.06 3.96
CA ASN A 9 -6.08 -6.48 4.04
C ASN A 9 -6.22 -7.02 5.48
N TYR A 10 -7.25 -6.60 6.21
CA TYR A 10 -7.57 -7.03 7.56
C TYR A 10 -6.45 -6.71 8.58
N ASP A 11 -5.91 -5.49 8.51
CA ASP A 11 -4.83 -5.05 9.39
C ASP A 11 -5.28 -4.04 10.44
N SER A 12 -4.64 -4.08 11.62
CA SER A 12 -4.96 -3.18 12.72
C SER A 12 -4.50 -1.73 12.49
N PHE A 13 -3.57 -1.48 11.55
CA PHE A 13 -3.06 -0.15 11.24
C PHE A 13 -3.74 0.52 10.04
N THR A 14 -4.69 -0.15 9.37
CA THR A 14 -5.42 0.40 8.21
C THR A 14 -6.02 1.78 8.49
N TYR A 15 -6.66 1.97 9.65
CA TYR A 15 -7.30 3.26 9.97
C TYR A 15 -6.30 4.37 10.30
N ASN A 16 -5.09 4.05 10.76
CA ASN A 16 -4.04 5.06 10.91
C ASN A 16 -3.69 5.67 9.54
N LEU A 17 -3.60 4.84 8.50
CA LEU A 17 -3.38 5.31 7.13
C LEU A 17 -4.54 6.16 6.61
N SER A 18 -5.79 5.76 6.91
CA SER A 18 -6.98 6.54 6.57
C SER A 18 -6.93 7.93 7.19
N HIS A 19 -6.68 8.01 8.50
CA HIS A 19 -6.63 9.27 9.24
C HIS A 19 -5.53 10.20 8.72
N TYR A 20 -4.32 9.69 8.45
CA TYR A 20 -3.25 10.54 7.89
C TYR A 20 -3.63 11.14 6.53
N LEU A 21 -4.32 10.39 5.67
CA LEU A 21 -4.80 10.92 4.39
C LEU A 21 -5.91 11.96 4.57
N GLU A 22 -6.81 11.74 5.53
CA GLU A 22 -7.87 12.68 5.88
C GLU A 22 -7.32 13.99 6.45
N GLU A 23 -6.31 13.93 7.32
CA GLU A 23 -5.58 15.11 7.83
C GLU A 23 -4.91 15.92 6.70
N LEU A 24 -4.49 15.25 5.63
CA LEU A 24 -3.98 15.87 4.41
C LEU A 24 -5.09 16.38 3.46
N GLY A 25 -6.36 16.30 3.88
CA GLY A 25 -7.51 16.77 3.12
C GLY A 25 -7.94 15.82 1.99
N CYS A 26 -7.67 14.52 2.10
CA CYS A 26 -8.24 13.51 1.19
C CYS A 26 -9.59 13.00 1.70
N LYS A 27 -10.46 12.58 0.79
CA LYS A 27 -11.63 11.76 1.11
C LYS A 27 -11.26 10.29 0.93
N VAL A 28 -11.22 9.53 2.00
CA VAL A 28 -10.84 8.11 1.98
C VAL A 28 -12.09 7.24 2.01
N VAL A 29 -12.08 6.17 1.20
CA VAL A 29 -13.06 5.07 1.32
C VAL A 29 -12.29 3.79 1.53
N THR A 30 -12.52 3.17 2.68
CA THR A 30 -11.87 1.91 3.09
C THR A 30 -12.78 0.73 2.80
N LYS A 31 -12.26 -0.28 2.10
CA LYS A 31 -12.96 -1.53 1.79
C LYS A 31 -12.03 -2.71 2.01
N ARG A 32 -12.56 -3.80 2.57
CA ARG A 32 -11.81 -5.05 2.71
C ARG A 32 -11.49 -5.63 1.34
N ASN A 33 -10.36 -6.31 1.23
CA ASN A 33 -9.81 -6.85 -0.03
C ASN A 33 -10.73 -7.83 -0.80
N ASP A 34 -11.84 -8.23 -0.20
CA ASP A 34 -12.85 -9.16 -0.68
C ASP A 34 -14.28 -8.57 -0.71
N MET A 35 -14.45 -7.28 -0.37
CA MET A 35 -15.76 -6.66 -0.14
C MET A 35 -16.02 -5.40 -0.99
N PHE A 36 -15.73 -5.46 -2.29
CA PHE A 36 -16.06 -4.41 -3.26
C PHE A 36 -16.11 -4.94 -4.71
N ASP A 37 -16.74 -4.20 -5.62
CA ASP A 37 -16.60 -4.45 -7.06
C ASP A 37 -15.35 -3.73 -7.57
N ILE A 38 -14.43 -4.46 -8.20
CA ILE A 38 -13.18 -3.88 -8.72
C ILE A 38 -13.38 -2.66 -9.63
N ASN A 39 -14.52 -2.56 -10.33
CA ASN A 39 -14.85 -1.44 -11.21
C ASN A 39 -15.17 -0.16 -10.45
N GLU A 40 -15.57 -0.22 -9.18
CA GLU A 40 -15.88 0.97 -8.39
C GLU A 40 -14.65 1.86 -8.16
N ILE A 41 -13.44 1.28 -8.22
CA ILE A 41 -12.16 1.98 -8.08
C ILE A 41 -11.93 3.04 -9.19
N LYS A 42 -12.62 2.93 -10.33
CA LYS A 42 -12.51 3.92 -11.44
C LYS A 42 -12.81 5.35 -10.98
N GLU A 43 -13.72 5.52 -10.02
CA GLU A 43 -14.18 6.80 -9.50
C GLU A 43 -13.22 7.48 -8.51
N TYR A 44 -12.05 6.87 -8.23
CA TYR A 44 -11.08 7.34 -7.25
C TYR A 44 -9.82 7.88 -7.93
N ASP A 45 -9.16 8.87 -7.32
CA ASP A 45 -7.94 9.49 -7.83
C ASP A 45 -6.69 8.63 -7.63
N GLY A 46 -6.70 7.75 -6.62
CA GLY A 46 -5.55 6.95 -6.24
C GLY A 46 -5.93 5.79 -5.33
N ILE A 47 -5.00 4.85 -5.19
CA ILE A 47 -5.20 3.60 -4.45
C ILE A 47 -4.12 3.51 -3.37
N LEU A 48 -4.54 3.25 -2.14
CA LEU A 48 -3.65 2.86 -1.04
C LEU A 48 -3.97 1.41 -0.67
N ILE A 49 -2.94 0.59 -0.50
CA ILE A 49 -3.07 -0.81 -0.11
C ILE A 49 -2.43 -0.98 1.26
N SER A 50 -3.23 -1.38 2.25
CA SER A 50 -2.80 -1.51 3.63
C SER A 50 -1.80 -2.67 3.84
N PRO A 51 -1.14 -2.70 5.00
CA PRO A 51 -0.56 -3.93 5.53
C PRO A 51 -1.61 -5.02 5.71
N GLY A 52 -1.18 -6.23 6.05
CA GLY A 52 -2.05 -7.36 6.36
C GLY A 52 -1.24 -8.59 6.76
N PRO A 53 -1.89 -9.61 7.34
CA PRO A 53 -1.25 -10.89 7.60
C PRO A 53 -1.10 -11.71 6.31
N GLY A 54 -0.33 -12.81 6.40
CA GLY A 54 -0.21 -13.78 5.31
C GLY A 54 0.67 -13.30 4.15
N ILE A 55 0.36 -13.79 2.95
CA ILE A 55 1.12 -13.51 1.72
C ILE A 55 0.22 -12.86 0.65
N PRO A 56 0.80 -12.16 -0.34
CA PRO A 56 0.01 -11.45 -1.34
C PRO A 56 -0.97 -12.32 -2.15
N ASP A 57 -0.67 -13.60 -2.35
CA ASP A 57 -1.56 -14.54 -3.06
C ASP A 57 -2.86 -14.83 -2.30
N GLU A 58 -2.88 -14.60 -0.99
CA GLU A 58 -4.06 -14.79 -0.14
C GLU A 58 -4.83 -13.47 0.10
N ALA A 59 -4.29 -12.34 -0.37
CA ALA A 59 -4.80 -10.99 -0.12
C ALA A 59 -5.99 -10.60 -1.02
N GLY A 60 -6.92 -11.53 -1.25
CA GLY A 60 -8.15 -11.31 -2.02
C GLY A 60 -7.90 -10.66 -3.38
N MET A 61 -8.64 -9.60 -3.67
CA MET A 61 -8.58 -8.89 -4.96
C MET A 61 -7.34 -7.99 -5.12
N THR A 62 -6.44 -7.90 -4.12
CA THR A 62 -5.33 -6.94 -4.10
C THR A 62 -4.46 -7.01 -5.35
N LYS A 63 -3.99 -8.21 -5.75
CA LYS A 63 -3.15 -8.38 -6.96
C LYS A 63 -3.93 -8.06 -8.23
N GLU A 64 -5.22 -8.35 -8.28
CA GLU A 64 -6.07 -8.04 -9.43
C GLU A 64 -6.26 -6.53 -9.60
N VAL A 65 -6.47 -5.79 -8.49
CA VAL A 65 -6.55 -4.33 -8.49
C VAL A 65 -5.26 -3.73 -9.05
N ILE A 66 -4.09 -4.18 -8.57
CA ILE A 66 -2.80 -3.68 -9.05
C ILE A 66 -2.66 -3.93 -10.56
N LYS A 67 -2.89 -5.17 -11.01
CA LYS A 67 -2.80 -5.55 -12.44
C LYS A 67 -3.72 -4.71 -13.32
N LYS A 68 -4.93 -4.39 -12.83
CA LYS A 68 -5.92 -3.63 -13.59
C LYS A 68 -5.58 -2.13 -13.66
N TYR A 69 -5.17 -1.53 -12.55
CA TYR A 69 -5.11 -0.07 -12.42
C TYR A 69 -3.71 0.54 -12.47
N PHE A 70 -2.62 -0.24 -12.49
CA PHE A 70 -1.26 0.31 -12.40
C PHE A 70 -0.89 1.32 -13.49
N LYS A 71 -1.53 1.27 -14.67
CA LYS A 71 -1.32 2.23 -15.75
C LYS A 71 -2.19 3.49 -15.64
N GLU A 72 -3.25 3.43 -14.85
CA GLU A 72 -4.30 4.45 -14.81
C GLU A 72 -4.30 5.25 -13.51
N LYS A 73 -3.86 4.65 -12.40
CA LYS A 73 -3.95 5.21 -11.05
C LYS A 73 -2.58 5.16 -10.37
N ASN A 74 -2.32 6.16 -9.53
CA ASN A 74 -1.20 6.09 -8.59
C ASN A 74 -1.54 5.09 -7.49
N ILE A 75 -0.63 4.15 -7.24
CA ILE A 75 -0.79 3.09 -6.23
C ILE A 75 0.36 3.20 -5.21
N LEU A 76 0.02 3.24 -3.93
CA LEU A 76 0.95 3.10 -2.83
C LEU A 76 0.61 1.83 -2.05
N GLY A 77 1.62 0.99 -1.79
CA GLY A 77 1.46 -0.21 -0.97
C GLY A 77 2.30 -0.12 0.30
N VAL A 78 1.74 -0.58 1.42
CA VAL A 78 2.45 -0.64 2.71
C VAL A 78 2.56 -2.11 3.14
N CYS A 79 3.76 -2.55 3.51
CA CYS A 79 4.02 -3.94 3.93
C CYS A 79 3.48 -4.98 2.92
N LEU A 80 2.46 -5.77 3.26
CA LEU A 80 1.78 -6.70 2.37
C LEU A 80 1.37 -6.04 1.03
N GLY A 81 0.88 -4.81 1.06
CA GLY A 81 0.56 -4.07 -0.16
C GLY A 81 1.78 -3.82 -1.07
N GLN A 82 2.95 -3.54 -0.48
CA GLN A 82 4.19 -3.38 -1.23
C GLN A 82 4.71 -4.72 -1.78
N GLN A 83 4.56 -5.80 -1.01
CA GLN A 83 4.90 -7.16 -1.45
C GLN A 83 4.04 -7.58 -2.65
N ALA A 84 2.73 -7.29 -2.59
CA ALA A 84 1.81 -7.57 -3.70
C ALA A 84 2.20 -6.83 -4.98
N ILE A 85 2.61 -5.56 -4.88
CA ILE A 85 3.13 -4.80 -6.02
C ILE A 85 4.36 -5.49 -6.59
N ALA A 86 5.33 -5.86 -5.74
CA ALA A 86 6.54 -6.53 -6.18
C ALA A 86 6.23 -7.82 -6.96
N GLU A 87 5.39 -8.69 -6.43
CA GLU A 87 5.03 -9.95 -7.09
C GLU A 87 4.27 -9.75 -8.42
N VAL A 88 3.35 -8.78 -8.49
CA VAL A 88 2.62 -8.48 -9.72
C VAL A 88 3.57 -8.11 -10.86
N PHE A 89 4.70 -7.47 -10.55
CA PHE A 89 5.72 -7.10 -11.52
C PHE A 89 6.89 -8.10 -11.61
N GLY A 90 6.71 -9.33 -11.12
CA GLY A 90 7.67 -10.42 -11.25
C GLY A 90 8.78 -10.45 -10.20
N GLY A 91 8.68 -9.62 -9.17
CA GLY A 91 9.48 -9.74 -7.95
C GLY A 91 9.16 -11.03 -7.19
N LYS A 92 10.09 -11.44 -6.33
CA LYS A 92 9.92 -12.59 -5.42
C LYS A 92 10.02 -12.10 -3.99
N ILE A 93 9.18 -12.68 -3.12
CA ILE A 93 9.23 -12.46 -1.68
C ILE A 93 9.88 -13.68 -1.05
N GLU A 94 10.80 -13.45 -0.11
CA GLU A 94 11.47 -14.48 0.66
C GLU A 94 11.32 -14.21 2.15
N ASN A 95 11.38 -15.26 2.95
CA ASN A 95 11.34 -15.12 4.40
C ASN A 95 12.71 -14.63 4.91
N MET A 96 12.68 -13.65 5.81
CA MET A 96 13.88 -13.26 6.55
C MET A 96 14.25 -14.34 7.56
N GLU A 97 15.55 -14.48 7.84
CA GLU A 97 16.04 -15.38 8.89
C GLU A 97 15.56 -14.94 10.29
N GLU A 98 15.49 -13.63 10.51
CA GLU A 98 14.99 -13.02 11.75
C GLU A 98 13.80 -12.08 11.46
N VAL A 99 12.76 -12.19 12.28
CA VAL A 99 11.58 -11.32 12.20
C VAL A 99 11.75 -10.13 13.13
N TYR A 100 11.70 -8.92 12.57
CA TYR A 100 11.74 -7.68 13.33
C TYR A 100 10.33 -7.14 13.58
N HIS A 101 9.93 -7.02 14.85
CA HIS A 101 8.65 -6.44 15.26
C HIS A 101 8.88 -5.33 16.29
N GLY A 102 8.31 -4.14 16.05
CA GLY A 102 8.44 -2.99 16.98
C GLY A 102 9.84 -2.36 17.02
N VAL A 103 10.71 -2.66 16.05
CA VAL A 103 12.07 -2.14 15.97
C VAL A 103 12.13 -1.01 14.94
N ALA A 104 12.62 0.16 15.36
CA ALA A 104 12.94 1.25 14.43
C ALA A 104 14.34 1.06 13.85
N THR A 105 14.45 1.11 12.54
CA THR A 105 15.73 0.98 11.82
C THR A 105 15.92 2.13 10.85
N LYS A 106 17.17 2.55 10.65
CA LYS A 106 17.50 3.57 9.66
C LYS A 106 17.37 3.01 8.24
N ILE A 107 16.65 3.70 7.37
CA ILE A 107 16.51 3.34 5.95
C ILE A 107 17.33 4.29 5.09
N ASN A 108 18.25 3.74 4.29
CA ASN A 108 19.01 4.50 3.30
C ASN A 108 18.23 4.58 1.99
N CYS A 109 17.68 5.75 1.70
CA CYS A 109 16.91 5.97 0.48
C CYS A 109 17.80 6.51 -0.64
N LYS A 110 17.63 5.99 -1.86
CA LYS A 110 18.27 6.57 -3.04
C LYS A 110 17.51 7.84 -3.44
N LYS A 111 18.12 9.01 -3.21
CA LYS A 111 17.52 10.35 -3.45
C LYS A 111 17.13 10.64 -4.92
N MET A 112 17.40 9.74 -5.86
CA MET A 112 16.99 9.89 -7.26
C MET A 112 15.49 9.64 -7.48
N MET A 113 14.79 9.04 -6.52
CA MET A 113 13.35 8.78 -6.64
C MET A 113 12.54 9.96 -6.11
N LYS A 114 11.67 10.55 -6.95
CA LYS A 114 10.83 11.72 -6.60
C LYS A 114 10.12 11.59 -5.26
N PHE A 115 9.61 10.40 -4.95
CA PHE A 115 8.92 10.11 -3.70
C PHE A 115 9.82 10.35 -2.46
N PHE A 116 11.10 10.01 -2.55
CA PHE A 116 12.04 10.08 -1.41
C PHE A 116 12.80 11.41 -1.30
N ILE A 117 12.64 12.35 -2.25
CA ILE A 117 13.41 13.60 -2.29
C ILE A 117 13.18 14.47 -1.04
N ILE A 118 11.96 14.44 -0.50
CA ILE A 118 11.55 15.29 0.63
C ILE A 118 11.96 14.74 2.00
N PHE A 119 12.46 13.51 2.06
CA PHE A 119 12.78 12.86 3.33
C PHE A 119 14.24 13.07 3.72
N GLN A 120 14.48 13.13 5.03
CA GLN A 120 15.84 13.03 5.58
C GLN A 120 16.45 11.68 5.19
N ASN A 121 17.77 11.65 5.00
CA ASN A 121 18.50 10.43 4.63
C ASN A 121 19.72 10.28 5.55
N PRO A 122 19.81 9.21 6.36
CA PRO A 122 18.85 8.10 6.47
C PRO A 122 17.49 8.55 7.04
N LEU A 123 16.42 7.92 6.56
CA LEU A 123 15.11 8.01 7.19
C LEU A 123 15.19 7.28 8.53
N LYS A 124 14.72 7.92 9.61
CA LYS A 124 14.66 7.34 10.96
C LYS A 124 13.25 6.91 11.28
#